data_AF-A0A838J7C2-F1
#
_entry.id   AF-A0A838J7C2-F1
#
_cell.length_a   1.000
_cell.length_b   1.000
_cell.length_c   1.000
_cell.angle_alpha   90.00
_cell.angle_beta   90.00
_cell.angle_gamma   90.00
#
_symmetry.space_group_name_H-M   'P 1'
#
loop_
_entity.id
_entity.type
_entity.pdbx_description
1 polymer ?
#
loop_
_entity_poly.entity_id
_entity_poly.type
_entity_poly.pdbx_seq_one_letter_code
_entity_poly.pdbx_strand_id
1 'polypeptide(L)'
;MWTLEGAIKMKPDDVTAAITQALVQGGSVWMISTIVAFLPALWTMTLVLHLGRPYILRTLRRCGLRLGADVWWMSYLLMRDAVLLVTFAIGWIFFAPNIVVNSALPITGPLATLCLLLALVVKLTRRADDDIGAYRLATIFLVVGATLYYGPLVFAVEAASQTYLAGFGHAFTSNTNTSVALVIMYVGMIGVALCAGFLFVRALTAANRSMGQRLGRETVRQPEEPVPAVPVIPIIPASR
;
A
#
# COMPACT_ATOMS: atom_id res chain seq x y z
N MET A 1 -56.80 10.52 35.04
CA MET A 1 -56.24 11.88 35.14
C MET A 1 -54.79 11.77 34.72
N TRP A 2 -54.51 11.94 33.42
CA TRP A 2 -53.17 11.81 32.84
C TRP A 2 -52.42 13.12 33.06
N THR A 3 -51.45 13.15 33.97
CA THR A 3 -50.60 14.30 34.21
C THR A 3 -49.60 14.45 33.06
N LEU A 4 -49.77 15.54 32.31
CA LEU A 4 -48.89 16.02 31.24
C LEU A 4 -47.57 16.60 31.84
N GLU A 5 -46.86 15.87 32.68
CA GLU A 5 -45.63 16.33 33.36
C GLU A 5 -44.37 15.61 32.86
N GLY A 6 -44.19 15.63 31.54
CA GLY A 6 -42.99 15.05 30.91
C GLY A 6 -42.61 15.70 29.60
N ALA A 7 -43.04 16.94 29.35
CA ALA A 7 -42.52 17.71 28.22
C ALA A 7 -41.06 18.07 28.54
N ILE A 8 -40.14 17.19 28.14
CA ILE A 8 -38.70 17.45 28.11
C ILE A 8 -38.54 18.72 27.27
N LYS A 9 -38.42 19.86 27.93
CA LYS A 9 -38.12 21.14 27.30
C LYS A 9 -36.66 21.07 26.91
N MET A 10 -36.37 20.40 25.78
CA MET A 10 -35.04 20.39 25.18
C MET A 10 -34.57 21.83 25.11
N LYS A 11 -33.47 22.14 25.80
CA LYS A 11 -32.89 23.47 25.71
C LYS A 11 -32.43 23.68 24.27
N PRO A 12 -32.47 24.92 23.74
CA PRO A 12 -31.91 25.20 22.42
C PRO A 12 -30.50 24.62 22.24
N ASP A 13 -29.69 24.64 23.31
CA ASP A 13 -28.35 24.05 23.36
C ASP A 13 -28.35 22.53 23.14
N ASP A 14 -29.34 21.80 23.68
CA ASP A 14 -29.48 20.35 23.51
C ASP A 14 -29.83 20.00 22.05
N VAL A 15 -30.68 20.83 21.42
CA VAL A 15 -31.06 20.68 20.00
C VAL A 15 -29.85 20.96 19.12
N THR A 16 -29.10 22.03 19.39
CA THR A 16 -27.87 22.35 18.66
C THR A 16 -26.83 21.24 18.79
N ALA A 17 -26.59 20.73 20.00
CA ALA A 17 -25.67 19.62 20.24
C ALA A 17 -26.09 18.35 19.48
N ALA A 18 -27.39 18.01 19.51
CA ALA A 18 -27.92 16.87 18.79
C ALA A 18 -27.74 17.00 17.27
N ILE A 19 -27.98 18.18 16.70
CA ILE A 19 -27.79 18.44 15.27
C ILE A 19 -26.31 18.34 14.89
N THR A 20 -25.40 18.95 15.66
CA THR A 20 -23.96 18.86 15.41
C THR A 20 -23.49 17.41 15.47
N GLN A 21 -23.92 16.66 16.48
CA GLN A 21 -23.57 15.25 16.62
C GLN A 21 -24.12 14.40 15.46
N ALA A 22 -25.38 14.61 15.06
CA ALA A 22 -25.98 13.92 13.93
C ALA A 22 -25.25 14.22 12.62
N LEU A 23 -24.87 15.48 12.38
CA LEU A 23 -24.13 15.88 11.17
C LEU A 23 -22.73 15.26 11.14
N VAL A 24 -22.01 15.27 12.25
CA VAL A 24 -20.67 14.68 12.36
C VAL A 24 -20.73 13.16 12.19
N GLN A 25 -21.65 12.49 12.87
CA GLN A 25 -21.82 11.04 12.76
C GLN A 25 -22.27 10.64 11.35
N GLY A 26 -23.30 11.29 10.80
CA GLY A 26 -23.80 11.02 9.45
C GLY A 26 -22.74 11.26 8.38
N GLY A 27 -22.00 12.38 8.47
CA GLY A 27 -20.90 12.69 7.57
C GLY A 27 -19.77 11.65 7.64
N SER A 28 -19.42 11.19 8.84
CA SER A 28 -18.40 10.15 9.01
C SER A 28 -18.81 8.81 8.39
N VAL A 29 -20.06 8.38 8.59
CA VAL A 29 -20.59 7.14 8.04
C VAL A 29 -20.64 7.20 6.52
N TRP A 30 -21.11 8.31 5.95
CA TRP A 30 -21.17 8.51 4.51
C TRP A 30 -19.78 8.48 3.86
N MET A 31 -18.79 9.12 4.48
CA MET A 31 -17.41 9.10 4.00
C MET A 31 -16.83 7.68 4.04
N ILE A 32 -17.00 6.97 5.16
CA ILE A 32 -16.53 5.59 5.34
C ILE A 32 -17.19 4.66 4.33
N SER A 33 -18.51 4.74 4.16
CA SER A 33 -19.24 3.88 3.21
C SER A 33 -18.80 4.12 1.78
N THR A 34 -18.54 5.37 1.39
CA THR A 34 -18.07 5.71 0.03
C THR A 34 -16.67 5.14 -0.22
N ILE A 35 -15.77 5.28 0.75
CA ILE A 35 -14.41 4.72 0.68
C ILE A 35 -14.46 3.19 0.54
N VAL A 36 -15.24 2.53 1.39
CA VAL A 36 -15.38 1.07 1.40
C VAL A 36 -16.02 0.56 0.10
N ALA A 37 -17.00 1.29 -0.45
CA ALA A 37 -17.63 0.95 -1.72
C ALA A 37 -16.66 1.09 -2.92
N PHE A 38 -15.69 1.99 -2.86
CA PHE A 38 -14.72 2.19 -3.93
C PHE A 38 -13.54 1.20 -3.88
N LEU A 39 -13.24 0.66 -2.70
CA LEU A 39 -12.13 -0.27 -2.50
C LEU A 39 -12.13 -1.51 -3.43
N PRO A 40 -13.27 -2.19 -3.65
CA PRO A 40 -13.35 -3.29 -4.61
C PRO A 40 -12.98 -2.88 -6.03
N ALA A 41 -13.30 -1.67 -6.47
CA ALA A 41 -12.89 -1.20 -7.79
C ALA A 41 -11.37 -1.03 -7.88
N LEU A 42 -10.75 -0.47 -6.84
CA LEU A 42 -9.30 -0.29 -6.74
C LEU A 42 -8.53 -1.63 -6.69
N TRP A 43 -9.06 -2.61 -5.96
CA TRP A 43 -8.53 -3.98 -5.96
C TRP A 43 -8.57 -4.61 -7.35
N THR A 44 -9.69 -4.48 -8.06
CA THR A 44 -9.81 -4.97 -9.44
C THR A 44 -8.82 -4.27 -10.36
N MET A 45 -8.72 -2.95 -10.29
CA MET A 45 -7.75 -2.20 -11.11
C MET A 45 -6.31 -2.63 -10.82
N THR A 46 -5.98 -2.84 -9.54
CA THR A 46 -4.66 -3.33 -9.13
C THR A 46 -4.36 -4.71 -9.75
N LEU A 47 -5.30 -5.65 -9.70
CA LEU A 47 -5.18 -6.97 -10.30
C LEU A 47 -5.02 -6.89 -11.83
N VAL A 48 -5.90 -6.16 -12.50
CA VAL A 48 -5.89 -6.01 -13.96
C VAL A 48 -4.59 -5.40 -14.43
N LEU A 49 -4.12 -4.34 -13.78
CA LEU A 49 -2.86 -3.70 -14.13
C LEU A 49 -1.67 -4.62 -13.85
N HIS A 50 -1.63 -5.33 -12.72
CA HIS A 50 -0.52 -6.22 -12.38
C HIS A 50 -0.43 -7.47 -13.29
N LEU A 51 -1.57 -8.07 -13.61
CA LEU A 51 -1.67 -9.23 -14.50
C LEU A 51 -1.59 -8.86 -15.99
N GLY A 52 -1.82 -7.58 -16.34
CA GLY A 52 -1.73 -7.07 -17.72
C GLY A 52 -0.31 -6.97 -18.29
N ARG A 53 0.74 -7.10 -17.46
CA ARG A 53 2.16 -6.99 -17.86
C ARG A 53 2.53 -7.77 -19.14
N PRO A 54 2.28 -9.10 -19.24
CA PRO A 54 2.62 -9.86 -20.46
C PRO A 54 1.90 -9.36 -21.70
N TYR A 55 0.70 -8.80 -21.57
CA TYR A 55 -0.03 -8.21 -22.69
C TYR A 55 0.63 -6.92 -23.16
N ILE A 56 0.92 -5.99 -22.24
CA ILE A 56 1.58 -4.70 -22.56
C ILE A 56 2.96 -4.92 -23.19
N LEU A 57 3.73 -5.90 -22.70
CA LEU A 57 5.03 -6.25 -23.29
C LEU A 57 4.91 -6.73 -24.74
N ARG A 58 3.84 -7.45 -25.12
CA ARG A 58 3.62 -7.86 -26.51
C ARG A 58 3.26 -6.67 -27.39
N THR A 59 2.46 -5.74 -26.88
CA THR A 59 2.08 -4.51 -27.58
C THR A 59 3.29 -3.61 -27.82
N LEU A 60 4.15 -3.43 -26.81
CA LEU A 60 5.36 -2.63 -26.90
C LEU A 60 6.36 -3.14 -27.94
N ARG A 61 6.47 -4.47 -28.10
CA ARG A 61 7.32 -5.07 -29.15
C ARG A 61 6.86 -4.75 -30.57
N ARG A 62 5.61 -4.31 -30.76
CA ARG A 62 5.06 -3.92 -32.07
C ARG A 62 5.22 -2.42 -32.36
N CYS A 63 5.62 -1.61 -31.37
CA CYS A 63 5.83 -0.18 -31.57
C CYS A 63 7.15 0.08 -32.30
N GLY A 64 7.10 0.65 -33.52
CA GLY A 64 8.30 0.97 -34.31
C GLY A 64 9.12 2.15 -33.77
N LEU A 65 8.52 3.00 -32.93
CA LEU A 65 9.19 4.15 -32.31
C LEU A 65 9.66 3.81 -30.89
N ARG A 66 10.99 3.80 -30.69
CA ARG A 66 11.60 3.51 -29.38
C ARG A 66 11.19 4.51 -28.29
N LEU A 67 11.01 5.78 -28.66
CA LEU A 67 10.58 6.84 -27.72
C LEU A 67 9.16 6.59 -27.20
N GLY A 68 8.23 6.27 -28.09
CA GLY A 68 6.83 6.01 -27.71
C GLY A 68 6.70 4.74 -26.87
N ALA A 69 7.47 3.70 -27.19
CA ALA A 69 7.51 2.48 -26.41
C ALA A 69 8.01 2.71 -24.97
N ASP A 70 9.06 3.53 -24.79
CA ASP A 70 9.62 3.82 -23.47
C ASP A 70 8.66 4.67 -22.61
N VAL A 71 8.10 5.74 -23.17
CA VAL A 71 7.11 6.59 -22.47
C VAL A 71 5.86 5.79 -22.08
N TRP A 72 5.37 4.94 -22.98
CA TRP A 72 4.22 4.08 -22.69
C TRP A 72 4.53 3.09 -21.57
N TRP A 73 5.70 2.47 -21.62
CA TRP A 73 6.14 1.52 -20.59
C TRP A 73 6.25 2.20 -19.22
N MET A 74 6.92 3.35 -19.14
CA MET A 74 7.08 4.09 -17.89
C MET A 74 5.74 4.59 -17.32
N SER A 75 4.83 5.07 -18.19
CA SER A 75 3.48 5.48 -17.76
C SER A 75 2.68 4.31 -17.19
N TYR A 76 2.75 3.13 -17.82
CA TYR A 76 2.11 1.92 -17.32
C TYR A 76 2.66 1.48 -15.96
N LEU A 77 3.99 1.48 -15.79
CA LEU A 77 4.62 1.15 -14.51
C LEU A 77 4.19 2.12 -13.40
N LEU A 78 4.18 3.42 -13.70
CA LEU A 78 3.77 4.46 -12.75
C LEU A 78 2.31 4.28 -12.33
N MET A 79 1.40 4.08 -13.29
CA MET A 79 -0.02 3.90 -12.99
C MET A 79 -0.27 2.61 -12.18
N ARG A 80 0.36 1.50 -12.55
CA ARG A 80 0.28 0.21 -11.84
C ARG A 80 0.72 0.35 -10.38
N ASP A 81 1.84 1.02 -10.14
CA ASP A 81 2.42 1.13 -8.81
C ASP A 81 1.71 2.20 -7.97
N ALA A 82 1.24 3.29 -8.58
CA ALA A 82 0.40 4.29 -7.94
C ALA A 82 -0.94 3.70 -7.46
N VAL A 83 -1.64 2.95 -8.31
CA VAL A 83 -2.91 2.32 -7.95
C VAL A 83 -2.71 1.30 -6.82
N LEU A 84 -1.64 0.50 -6.87
CA LEU A 84 -1.32 -0.45 -5.80
C LEU A 84 -1.06 0.28 -4.46
N LEU A 85 -0.31 1.38 -4.48
CA LEU A 85 -0.02 2.18 -3.29
C LEU A 85 -1.29 2.84 -2.73
N VAL A 86 -2.09 3.47 -3.58
CA VAL A 86 -3.37 4.09 -3.18
C VAL A 86 -4.31 3.06 -2.58
N THR A 87 -4.43 1.87 -3.18
CA THR A 87 -5.26 0.77 -2.66
C THR A 87 -4.81 0.36 -1.26
N PHE A 88 -3.50 0.24 -1.05
CA PHE A 88 -2.94 -0.05 0.27
C PHE A 88 -3.20 1.07 1.29
N ALA A 89 -2.99 2.34 0.89
CA ALA A 89 -3.19 3.50 1.76
C ALA A 89 -4.65 3.63 2.23
N ILE A 90 -5.61 3.44 1.32
CA ILE A 90 -7.04 3.46 1.68
C ILE A 90 -7.42 2.20 2.47
N GLY A 91 -6.81 1.05 2.16
CA GLY A 91 -6.97 -0.20 2.92
C GLY A 91 -6.54 -0.11 4.38
N TRP A 92 -5.90 0.98 4.81
CA TRP A 92 -5.59 1.25 6.21
C TRP A 92 -6.84 1.38 7.10
N ILE A 93 -8.00 1.68 6.50
CA ILE A 93 -9.28 1.75 7.20
C ILE A 93 -9.62 0.45 7.96
N PHE A 94 -9.15 -0.71 7.49
CA PHE A 94 -9.37 -1.99 8.15
C PHE A 94 -8.59 -2.17 9.46
N PHE A 95 -7.59 -1.31 9.73
CA PHE A 95 -6.85 -1.33 10.99
C PHE A 95 -7.41 -0.38 12.05
N ALA A 96 -8.52 0.32 11.76
CA ALA A 96 -9.18 1.19 12.72
C ALA A 96 -10.20 0.39 13.57
N PRO A 97 -9.97 0.18 14.87
CA PRO A 97 -10.81 -0.67 15.71
C PRO A 97 -12.26 -0.16 15.79
N ASN A 98 -12.46 1.16 15.85
CA ASN A 98 -13.78 1.78 15.86
C ASN A 98 -14.59 1.44 14.59
N ILE A 99 -13.92 1.35 13.44
CA ILE A 99 -14.57 1.09 12.15
C ILE A 99 -14.88 -0.41 12.02
N VAL A 100 -13.94 -1.28 12.41
CA VAL A 100 -14.12 -2.75 12.39
C VAL A 100 -15.32 -3.20 13.24
N VAL A 101 -15.50 -2.58 14.41
CA VAL A 101 -16.58 -2.93 15.35
C VAL A 101 -17.95 -2.43 14.89
N ASN A 102 -18.01 -1.21 14.34
CA ASN A 102 -19.28 -0.53 14.09
C ASN A 102 -19.75 -0.59 12.63
N SER A 103 -18.90 -0.98 11.68
CA SER A 103 -19.24 -1.06 10.25
C SER A 103 -19.21 -2.50 9.74
N ALA A 104 -20.10 -2.80 8.79
CA ALA A 104 -20.14 -4.11 8.13
C ALA A 104 -19.03 -4.21 7.07
N LEU A 105 -17.88 -4.78 7.46
CA LEU A 105 -16.71 -4.93 6.61
C LEU A 105 -16.34 -6.41 6.45
N PRO A 106 -15.61 -6.78 5.37
CA PRO A 106 -15.06 -8.11 5.23
C PRO A 106 -14.11 -8.43 6.40
N ILE A 107 -14.37 -9.52 7.13
CA ILE A 107 -13.62 -9.88 8.36
C ILE A 107 -12.10 -10.05 8.14
N THR A 108 -11.72 -10.45 6.93
CA THR A 108 -10.34 -10.68 6.46
C THR A 108 -9.69 -9.45 5.83
N GLY A 109 -10.38 -8.30 5.79
CA GLY A 109 -9.87 -7.03 5.25
C GLY A 109 -8.45 -6.68 5.73
N PRO A 110 -8.13 -6.78 7.04
CA PRO A 110 -6.78 -6.50 7.55
C PRO A 110 -5.69 -7.43 6.95
N LEU A 111 -6.01 -8.71 6.75
CA LEU A 111 -5.08 -9.68 6.15
C LEU A 111 -4.92 -9.43 4.65
N ALA A 112 -5.99 -9.05 3.95
CA ALA A 112 -5.92 -8.67 2.55
C ALA A 112 -5.00 -7.45 2.36
N THR A 113 -5.12 -6.44 3.22
CA THR A 113 -4.22 -5.26 3.22
C THR A 113 -2.78 -5.64 3.56
N LEU A 114 -2.57 -6.58 4.49
CA LEU A 114 -1.24 -7.13 4.77
C LEU A 114 -0.63 -7.82 3.54
N CYS A 115 -1.41 -8.58 2.78
CA CYS A 115 -0.96 -9.19 1.53
C CYS A 115 -0.61 -8.13 0.46
N LEU A 116 -1.35 -7.02 0.37
CA LEU A 116 -0.95 -5.88 -0.48
C LEU A 116 0.40 -5.30 -0.04
N LEU A 117 0.60 -5.12 1.26
CA LEU A 117 1.87 -4.64 1.79
C LEU A 117 3.01 -5.60 1.45
N LEU A 118 2.79 -6.91 1.58
CA LEU A 118 3.79 -7.91 1.19
C LEU A 118 4.11 -7.83 -0.30
N ALA A 119 3.13 -7.63 -1.18
CA ALA A 119 3.36 -7.39 -2.60
C ALA A 119 4.20 -6.12 -2.84
N LEU A 120 3.94 -5.04 -2.09
CA LEU A 120 4.73 -3.80 -2.13
C LEU A 120 6.16 -4.02 -1.61
N VAL A 121 6.34 -4.73 -0.49
CA VAL A 121 7.65 -5.09 0.06
C VAL A 121 8.48 -5.84 -0.97
N VAL A 122 7.88 -6.78 -1.70
CA VAL A 122 8.56 -7.53 -2.77
C VAL A 122 9.00 -6.60 -3.90
N LYS A 123 8.13 -5.66 -4.32
CA LYS A 123 8.47 -4.65 -5.34
C LYS A 123 9.59 -3.70 -4.90
N LEU A 124 9.63 -3.33 -3.62
CA LEU A 124 10.67 -2.44 -3.07
C LEU A 124 12.01 -3.17 -2.84
N THR A 125 11.97 -4.47 -2.56
CA THR A 125 13.16 -5.24 -2.19
C THR A 125 13.81 -5.98 -3.33
N ARG A 126 13.06 -6.29 -4.40
CA ARG A 126 13.55 -7.02 -5.57
C ARG A 126 13.19 -6.24 -6.83
N ARG A 127 13.99 -6.41 -7.89
CA ARG A 127 13.64 -5.91 -9.22
C ARG A 127 12.51 -6.76 -9.80
N ALA A 128 11.29 -6.53 -9.30
CA ALA A 128 10.11 -7.31 -9.68
C ALA A 128 9.79 -7.23 -11.18
N ASP A 129 10.32 -6.23 -11.88
CA ASP A 129 10.16 -6.07 -13.33
C ASP A 129 11.20 -6.82 -14.16
N ASP A 130 12.34 -7.21 -13.59
CA ASP A 130 13.40 -7.97 -14.29
C ASP A 130 13.42 -9.46 -13.90
N ASP A 131 13.11 -9.77 -12.64
CA ASP A 131 13.14 -11.13 -12.10
C ASP A 131 11.76 -11.81 -12.15
N ILE A 132 11.70 -12.95 -12.83
CA ILE A 132 10.50 -13.79 -12.93
C ILE A 132 10.06 -14.29 -11.54
N GLY A 133 11.01 -14.64 -10.67
CA GLY A 133 10.73 -15.13 -9.32
C GLY A 133 10.03 -14.08 -8.47
N ALA A 134 10.59 -12.86 -8.43
CA ALA A 134 9.99 -11.72 -7.73
C ALA A 134 8.59 -11.36 -8.28
N TYR A 135 8.40 -11.39 -9.60
CA TYR A 135 7.09 -11.16 -10.21
C TYR A 135 6.05 -12.19 -9.76
N ARG A 136 6.39 -13.49 -9.80
CA ARG A 136 5.50 -14.57 -9.35
C ARG A 136 5.12 -14.42 -7.88
N LEU A 137 6.08 -14.08 -7.04
CA LEU A 137 5.86 -13.92 -5.60
C LEU A 137 4.94 -12.73 -5.31
N ALA A 138 5.16 -11.59 -5.96
CA ALA A 138 4.25 -10.45 -5.87
C ALA A 138 2.83 -10.82 -6.35
N THR A 139 2.71 -11.56 -7.45
CA THR A 139 1.42 -12.04 -7.97
C THR A 139 0.72 -12.98 -7.00
N ILE A 140 1.44 -13.90 -6.35
CA ILE A 140 0.86 -14.81 -5.35
C ILE A 140 0.26 -14.00 -4.20
N PHE A 141 0.99 -13.04 -3.64
CA PHE A 141 0.44 -12.20 -2.57
C PHE A 141 -0.75 -11.38 -3.01
N LEU A 142 -0.73 -10.87 -4.24
CA LEU A 142 -1.82 -10.06 -4.77
C LEU A 142 -3.09 -10.89 -5.02
N VAL A 143 -2.94 -12.11 -5.55
CA VAL A 143 -4.05 -13.06 -5.74
C VAL A 143 -4.58 -13.56 -4.40
N VAL A 144 -3.71 -13.97 -3.46
CA VAL A 144 -4.12 -14.40 -2.12
C VAL A 144 -4.83 -13.26 -1.38
N GLY A 145 -4.27 -12.05 -1.42
CA GLY A 145 -4.90 -10.87 -0.84
C GLY A 145 -6.26 -10.56 -1.46
N ALA A 146 -6.38 -10.67 -2.78
CA ALA A 146 -7.64 -10.48 -3.47
C ALA A 146 -8.67 -11.55 -3.10
N THR A 147 -8.27 -12.82 -3.01
CA THR A 147 -9.16 -13.91 -2.56
C THR A 147 -9.63 -13.66 -1.11
N LEU A 148 -8.72 -13.24 -0.24
CA LEU A 148 -9.05 -12.85 1.12
C LEU A 148 -9.97 -11.63 1.17
N TYR A 149 -9.92 -10.72 0.20
CA TYR A 149 -10.80 -9.56 0.15
C TYR A 149 -12.18 -9.90 -0.42
N TYR A 150 -12.22 -10.39 -1.65
CA TYR A 150 -13.46 -10.65 -2.38
C TYR A 150 -14.24 -11.84 -1.84
N GLY A 151 -13.58 -12.87 -1.30
CA GLY A 151 -14.29 -14.04 -0.79
C GLY A 151 -15.31 -13.65 0.28
N PRO A 152 -14.87 -13.11 1.43
CA PRO A 152 -15.77 -12.66 2.48
C PRO A 152 -16.68 -11.51 2.05
N LEU A 153 -16.25 -10.62 1.15
CA LEU A 153 -17.11 -9.58 0.59
C LEU A 153 -18.32 -10.16 -0.16
N VAL A 154 -18.08 -11.06 -1.12
CA VAL A 154 -19.14 -11.69 -1.93
C VAL A 154 -20.01 -12.57 -1.05
N PHE A 155 -19.43 -13.39 -0.18
CA PHE A 155 -20.23 -14.23 0.72
C PHE A 155 -21.06 -13.41 1.70
N ALA A 156 -20.54 -12.30 2.23
CA ALA A 156 -21.33 -11.43 3.11
C ALA A 156 -22.51 -10.78 2.38
N VAL A 157 -22.29 -10.29 1.15
CA VAL A 157 -23.35 -9.64 0.34
C VAL A 157 -24.39 -10.64 -0.13
N GLU A 158 -23.97 -11.76 -0.70
CA GLU A 158 -24.88 -12.78 -1.22
C GLU A 158 -25.66 -13.48 -0.09
N ALA A 159 -25.00 -13.80 1.02
CA ALA A 159 -25.69 -14.40 2.17
C ALA A 159 -26.70 -13.45 2.84
N ALA A 160 -26.47 -12.13 2.79
CA ALA A 160 -27.43 -11.16 3.29
C ALA A 160 -28.75 -11.14 2.51
N SER A 161 -28.73 -11.59 1.24
CA SER A 161 -29.93 -11.68 0.40
C SER A 161 -30.79 -12.93 0.64
N GLN A 162 -30.30 -13.91 1.42
CA GLN A 162 -30.92 -15.23 1.55
C GLN A 162 -31.00 -15.70 3.00
N THR A 163 -32.22 -15.84 3.53
CA THR A 163 -32.47 -16.19 4.94
C THR A 163 -31.81 -17.49 5.38
N TYR A 164 -31.66 -18.47 4.49
CA TYR A 164 -31.05 -19.77 4.81
C TYR A 164 -29.50 -19.72 4.87
N LEU A 165 -28.87 -18.70 4.28
CA LEU A 165 -27.42 -18.47 4.33
C LEU A 165 -27.01 -17.40 5.33
N ALA A 166 -27.97 -16.81 6.07
CA ALA A 166 -27.71 -15.72 7.01
C ALA A 166 -26.57 -16.04 7.99
N GLY A 167 -26.44 -17.30 8.43
CA GLY A 167 -25.34 -17.75 9.29
C GLY A 167 -23.93 -17.55 8.69
N PHE A 168 -23.79 -17.73 7.37
CA PHE A 168 -22.53 -17.43 6.65
C PHE A 168 -22.28 -15.93 6.56
N GLY A 169 -23.31 -15.13 6.30
CA GLY A 169 -23.20 -13.67 6.28
C GLY A 169 -22.72 -13.11 7.61
N HIS A 170 -23.28 -13.61 8.73
CA HIS A 170 -22.84 -13.26 10.07
C HIS A 170 -21.42 -13.69 10.41
N ALA A 171 -20.92 -14.79 9.82
CA ALA A 171 -19.56 -15.27 10.07
C ALA A 171 -18.48 -14.43 9.36
N PHE A 172 -18.81 -13.82 8.21
CA PHE A 172 -17.85 -13.09 7.37
C PHE A 172 -17.90 -11.56 7.52
N THR A 173 -18.85 -11.05 8.31
CA THR A 173 -19.00 -9.60 8.54
C THR A 173 -18.39 -9.21 9.89
N SER A 174 -17.60 -8.12 9.90
CA SER A 174 -16.83 -7.70 11.07
C SER A 174 -17.67 -7.24 12.27
N ASN A 175 -18.80 -6.57 12.04
CA ASN A 175 -19.66 -6.05 13.11
C ASN A 175 -20.50 -7.12 13.82
N THR A 176 -20.71 -8.28 13.18
CA THR A 176 -21.45 -9.41 13.76
C THR A 176 -20.53 -10.37 14.52
N ASN A 177 -19.25 -10.45 14.14
CA ASN A 177 -18.22 -11.25 14.83
C ASN A 177 -17.00 -10.39 15.20
N THR A 178 -17.23 -9.43 16.08
CA THR A 178 -16.23 -8.43 16.48
C THR A 178 -15.00 -9.04 17.14
N SER A 179 -15.17 -10.11 17.93
CA SER A 179 -14.06 -10.77 18.62
C SER A 179 -13.04 -11.35 17.64
N VAL A 180 -13.51 -12.09 16.63
CA VAL A 180 -12.63 -12.66 15.61
C VAL A 180 -12.06 -11.56 14.71
N ALA A 181 -12.88 -10.58 14.33
CA ALA A 181 -12.45 -9.45 13.51
C ALA A 181 -11.30 -8.66 14.17
N LEU A 182 -11.39 -8.39 15.48
CA LEU A 182 -10.34 -7.70 16.23
C LEU A 182 -9.06 -8.55 16.32
N VAL A 183 -9.16 -9.84 16.58
CA VAL A 183 -7.98 -10.74 16.61
C VAL A 183 -7.26 -10.72 15.25
N ILE A 184 -8.01 -10.87 14.15
CA ILE A 184 -7.46 -10.81 12.80
C ILE A 184 -6.84 -9.45 12.50
N MET A 185 -7.47 -8.36 12.93
CA MET A 185 -6.94 -7.01 12.80
C MET A 185 -5.60 -6.86 13.55
N TYR A 186 -5.51 -7.30 14.80
CA TYR A 186 -4.26 -7.23 15.59
C TYR A 186 -3.16 -8.09 14.98
N VAL A 187 -3.46 -9.31 14.52
CA VAL A 187 -2.50 -10.15 13.79
C VAL A 187 -2.01 -9.45 12.52
N GLY A 188 -2.93 -8.83 11.78
CA GLY A 188 -2.61 -8.02 10.61
C GLY A 188 -1.69 -6.84 10.95
N MET A 189 -1.98 -6.10 12.02
CA MET A 189 -1.13 -4.98 12.46
C MET A 189 0.27 -5.42 12.87
N ILE A 190 0.40 -6.56 13.56
CA ILE A 190 1.72 -7.13 13.90
C ILE A 190 2.47 -7.44 12.59
N GLY A 191 1.80 -8.09 11.62
CA GLY A 191 2.39 -8.36 10.31
C GLY A 191 2.85 -7.09 9.59
N VAL A 192 2.04 -6.02 9.64
CA VAL A 192 2.40 -4.71 9.06
C VAL A 192 3.61 -4.10 9.77
N ALA A 193 3.64 -4.13 11.10
CA ALA A 193 4.76 -3.62 11.89
C ALA A 193 6.07 -4.38 11.57
N LEU A 194 6.01 -5.70 11.41
CA LEU A 194 7.15 -6.52 11.00
C LEU A 194 7.64 -6.14 9.59
N CYS A 195 6.74 -5.97 8.63
CA CYS A 195 7.07 -5.54 7.27
C CYS A 195 7.70 -4.14 7.26
N ALA A 196 7.14 -3.19 8.01
CA ALA A 196 7.67 -1.84 8.14
C ALA A 196 9.06 -1.83 8.79
N GLY A 197 9.25 -2.60 9.88
CA GLY A 197 10.53 -2.77 10.54
C GLY A 197 11.60 -3.36 9.61
N PHE A 198 11.23 -4.39 8.83
CA PHE A 198 12.12 -4.97 7.82
C PHE A 198 12.55 -3.96 6.75
N LEU A 199 11.61 -3.18 6.20
CA LEU A 199 11.91 -2.14 5.22
C LEU A 199 12.80 -1.04 5.82
N PHE A 200 12.57 -0.65 7.07
CA PHE A 200 13.35 0.35 7.77
C PHE A 200 14.80 -0.08 8.00
N VAL A 201 15.02 -1.29 8.53
CA VAL A 201 16.38 -1.84 8.71
C VAL A 201 17.12 -1.92 7.37
N ARG A 202 16.42 -2.37 6.31
CA ARG A 202 17.01 -2.42 4.99
C ARG A 202 17.38 -1.04 4.45
N ALA A 203 16.52 -0.04 4.63
CA ALA A 203 16.80 1.34 4.22
C ALA A 203 18.03 1.91 4.95
N LEU A 204 18.16 1.67 6.26
CA LEU A 204 19.33 2.07 7.04
C LEU A 204 20.62 1.40 6.55
N THR A 205 20.59 0.08 6.32
CA THR A 205 21.78 -0.63 5.81
C THR A 205 22.19 -0.15 4.43
N ALA A 206 21.24 0.20 3.56
CA ALA A 206 21.52 0.76 2.24
C ALA A 206 22.12 2.18 2.34
N ALA A 207 21.59 3.02 3.24
CA ALA A 207 22.14 4.35 3.50
C ALA A 207 23.57 4.28 4.04
N ASN A 208 23.85 3.37 4.98
CA ASN A 208 25.19 3.19 5.54
C ASN A 208 26.21 2.75 4.48
N ARG A 209 25.83 1.84 3.57
CA ARG A 209 26.70 1.40 2.45
C ARG A 209 27.02 2.55 1.49
N SER A 210 26.04 3.38 1.15
CA SER A 210 26.27 4.49 0.23
C SER A 210 27.18 5.56 0.84
N MET A 211 27.07 5.81 2.14
CA MET A 211 27.95 6.72 2.87
C MET A 211 29.39 6.20 2.96
N GLY A 212 29.57 4.90 3.26
CA GLY A 212 30.89 4.27 3.28
C GLY A 212 31.62 4.33 1.92
N GLN A 213 30.88 4.18 0.82
CA GLN A 213 31.44 4.33 -0.54
C GLN A 213 31.88 5.77 -0.86
N ARG A 214 31.24 6.79 -0.27
CA ARG A 214 31.63 8.20 -0.45
C ARG A 214 32.92 8.51 0.31
N LEU A 215 33.00 8.07 1.57
CA LEU A 215 34.20 8.24 2.40
C LEU A 215 35.43 7.57 1.78
N GLY A 216 35.29 6.34 1.26
CA GLY A 216 36.40 5.65 0.59
C GLY A 216 36.86 6.31 -0.72
N ARG A 217 35.96 7.00 -1.45
CA ARG A 217 36.33 7.75 -2.65
C ARG A 217 37.09 9.04 -2.35
N GLU A 218 36.83 9.70 -1.23
CA GLU A 218 37.59 10.88 -0.80
C GLU A 218 39.01 10.52 -0.37
N THR A 219 39.22 9.38 0.29
CA THR A 219 40.55 8.92 0.68
C THR A 219 41.45 8.60 -0.51
N VAL A 220 40.89 8.05 -1.60
CA VAL A 220 41.64 7.74 -2.83
C VAL A 220 41.95 8.99 -3.67
N ARG A 221 41.23 10.09 -3.43
CA ARG A 221 41.43 11.38 -4.11
C ARG A 221 42.32 12.33 -3.29
N GLN A 222 43.29 11.80 -2.53
CA GLN A 222 44.40 12.64 -2.09
C GLN A 222 45.20 13.05 -3.34
N PRO A 223 45.48 14.35 -3.53
CA PRO A 223 46.23 14.81 -4.70
C PRO A 223 47.61 14.16 -4.65
N GLU A 224 48.02 13.52 -5.76
CA GLU A 224 49.43 13.18 -5.99
C GLU A 224 50.25 14.43 -5.66
N GLU A 225 51.08 14.32 -4.62
CA GLU A 225 52.02 15.36 -4.25
C GLU A 225 52.84 15.66 -5.52
N PRO A 226 52.86 16.92 -6.01
CA PRO A 226 53.51 17.23 -7.28
C PRO A 226 54.97 16.83 -7.16
N VAL A 227 55.36 15.78 -7.91
CA VAL A 227 56.73 15.29 -7.96
C VAL A 227 57.62 16.48 -8.28
N PRO A 228 58.58 16.85 -7.41
CA PRO A 228 59.42 18.02 -7.62
C PRO A 228 60.12 17.87 -8.97
N ALA A 229 59.93 18.86 -9.84
CA ALA A 229 60.49 18.87 -11.18
C ALA A 229 62.00 18.64 -11.09
N VAL A 230 62.47 17.52 -11.63
CA VAL A 230 63.91 17.23 -11.75
C VAL A 230 64.50 18.33 -12.65
N PRO A 231 65.48 19.13 -12.18
CA PRO A 231 66.07 20.16 -12.98
C PRO A 231 66.78 19.52 -14.19
N VAL A 232 66.29 19.83 -15.39
CA VAL A 232 66.92 19.44 -16.64
C VAL A 232 68.22 20.23 -16.77
N ILE A 233 69.35 19.57 -16.58
CA ILE A 233 70.68 20.15 -16.78
C ILE A 233 70.90 20.30 -18.29
N PRO A 234 71.11 21.52 -18.83
CA PRO A 234 71.38 21.70 -20.25
C PRO A 234 72.77 21.13 -20.59
N ILE A 235 72.79 20.14 -21.47
CA ILE A 235 74.02 19.59 -22.04
C ILE A 235 74.56 20.64 -23.02
N ILE A 236 75.65 21.31 -22.64
CA ILE A 236 76.36 22.27 -23.49
C ILE A 236 77.10 21.47 -24.59
N PRO A 237 76.78 21.65 -25.88
CA PRO A 237 77.55 21.01 -26.94
C PRO A 237 78.92 21.69 -27.07
N ALA A 238 79.98 20.90 -26.96
CA ALA A 238 81.35 21.35 -27.17
C ALA A 238 81.57 21.68 -28.66
N SER A 239 81.92 22.93 -28.95
CA SER A 239 82.33 23.40 -30.27
C SER A 239 83.70 22.82 -30.65
N ARG A 240 83.79 22.17 -31.81
CA ARG A 240 85.01 22.04 -32.62
C ARG A 240 84.66 22.11 -34.09
#